data_AF-A0A7S3TXZ7-F1
#
_entry.id   AF-A0A7S3TXZ7-F1
#
_cell.length_a   1.000
_cell.length_b   1.000
_cell.length_c   1.000
_cell.angle_alpha   90.00
_cell.angle_beta   90.00
_cell.angle_gamma   90.00
#
_symmetry.space_group_name_H-M   'P 1'
#
loop_
_entity.id
_entity.type
_entity.pdbx_description
1 polymer ?
#
loop_
_entity_poly.entity_id
_entity_poly.type
_entity_poly.pdbx_seq_one_letter_code
_entity_poly.pdbx_strand_id
1 'polypeptide(L)'
;PDPPNGVMRTEEQNALFKQGLGCLGTLYSHPHTNVLRLTSFPDGHETEDQADGTNVAAYCDRGWCFTESSLATLTKGFHLSLDLGLMRDGKEYDRPELIAQCTKGSALKGEVIGRRPPLLPSAFAAELETKSFTNGKDDKPLVKRLYEAAFEEQFGKAT
;
A
#
# COMPACT_ATOMS: atom_id res chain seq x y z
N PRO A 1 6.36 4.48 17.79
CA PRO A 1 5.94 4.76 19.18
C PRO A 1 5.25 3.52 19.68
N ASP A 2 5.43 3.23 20.96
CA ASP A 2 4.84 2.10 21.64
C ASP A 2 4.16 2.64 22.90
N PRO A 3 2.94 3.20 22.75
CA PRO A 3 2.18 3.75 23.88
C PRO A 3 2.00 2.75 25.03
N PRO A 4 1.71 1.45 24.77
CA PRO A 4 1.66 0.43 25.82
C PRO A 4 2.94 0.34 26.67
N ASN A 5 4.11 0.52 26.05
CA ASN A 5 5.39 0.51 26.75
C ASN A 5 5.93 1.93 27.09
N GLY A 6 5.08 2.96 27.04
CA GLY A 6 5.43 4.33 27.39
C GLY A 6 6.39 5.03 26.41
N VAL A 7 6.68 4.44 25.25
CA VAL A 7 7.59 5.00 24.26
C VAL A 7 6.83 5.92 23.31
N MET A 8 6.78 7.21 23.64
CA MET A 8 6.14 8.23 22.81
C MET A 8 7.16 9.00 21.98
N ARG A 9 6.75 9.47 20.78
CA ARG A 9 7.58 10.39 19.98
C ARG A 9 7.58 11.77 20.63
N THR A 10 8.73 12.43 20.67
CA THR A 10 8.82 13.86 21.01
C THR A 10 8.11 14.72 19.95
N GLU A 11 7.87 16.00 20.24
CA GLU A 11 7.28 16.92 19.27
C GLU A 11 8.14 17.05 18.00
N GLU A 12 9.46 17.16 18.16
CA GLU A 12 10.43 17.21 17.07
C GLU A 12 10.40 15.93 16.22
N GLN A 13 10.36 14.76 16.87
CA GLN A 13 10.23 13.47 16.18
C GLN A 13 8.89 13.35 15.45
N ASN A 14 7.81 13.87 16.02
CA ASN A 14 6.50 13.90 15.36
C ASN A 14 6.49 14.85 14.15
N ALA A 15 7.14 16.01 14.25
CA ALA A 15 7.27 16.93 13.14
C ALA A 15 8.06 16.31 11.98
N LEU A 16 9.20 15.69 12.28
CA LEU A 16 10.01 14.98 11.28
C LEU A 16 9.27 13.79 10.67
N PHE A 17 8.54 13.02 11.49
CA PHE A 17 7.69 11.94 11.00
C PHE A 17 6.62 12.44 10.03
N LYS A 18 5.92 13.53 10.36
CA LYS A 18 4.90 14.14 9.49
C LYS A 18 5.51 14.68 8.19
N GLN A 19 6.71 15.27 8.26
CA GLN A 19 7.44 15.71 7.08
C GLN A 19 7.76 14.53 6.16
N GLY A 20 8.32 13.45 6.69
CA GLY A 20 8.60 12.23 5.92
C GLY A 20 7.34 11.60 5.34
N LEU A 21 6.25 11.58 6.11
CA LEU A 21 4.95 11.05 5.67
C LEU A 21 4.36 11.88 4.51
N GLY A 22 4.63 13.18 4.45
CA GLY A 22 4.26 14.02 3.31
C GLY A 22 4.91 13.58 1.99
N CYS A 23 6.06 12.90 2.03
CA CYS A 23 6.78 12.41 0.85
C CYS A 23 6.28 11.03 0.37
N LEU A 24 5.24 10.46 0.99
CA LEU A 24 4.75 9.11 0.68
C LEU A 24 4.33 8.98 -0.78
N GLY A 25 3.64 10.01 -1.32
CA GLY A 25 3.24 10.08 -2.71
C GLY A 25 4.44 9.94 -3.65
N THR A 26 5.45 10.79 -3.47
CA THR A 26 6.69 10.76 -4.25
C THR A 26 7.38 9.39 -4.15
N LEU A 27 7.52 8.82 -2.95
CA LEU A 27 8.21 7.54 -2.76
C LEU A 27 7.50 6.38 -3.47
N TYR A 28 6.19 6.25 -3.26
CA TYR A 28 5.41 5.16 -3.83
C TYR A 28 5.16 5.34 -5.32
N SER A 29 5.05 6.57 -5.84
CA SER A 29 4.83 6.80 -7.28
C SER A 29 6.13 6.93 -8.08
N HIS A 30 7.31 7.05 -7.43
CA HIS A 30 8.57 7.35 -8.12
C HIS A 30 8.86 6.38 -9.28
N PRO A 31 9.28 6.85 -10.47
CA PRO A 31 9.49 6.00 -11.63
C PRO A 31 10.68 5.03 -11.51
N HIS A 32 11.56 5.23 -10.52
CA HIS A 32 12.77 4.40 -10.31
C HIS A 32 12.78 3.57 -9.02
N THR A 33 11.70 3.61 -8.22
CA THR A 33 11.60 2.74 -7.02
C THR A 33 10.78 1.49 -7.34
N ASN A 34 11.12 0.38 -6.68
CA ASN A 34 10.31 -0.84 -6.70
C ASN A 34 9.36 -0.84 -5.49
N VAL A 35 8.09 -1.15 -5.73
CA VAL A 35 7.09 -1.39 -4.69
C VAL A 35 6.81 -2.88 -4.67
N LEU A 36 7.17 -3.52 -3.55
CA LEU A 36 6.92 -4.93 -3.29
C LEU A 36 5.73 -5.02 -2.34
N ARG A 37 4.67 -5.71 -2.77
CA ARG A 37 3.45 -5.91 -1.97
C ARG A 37 3.40 -7.37 -1.52
N LEU A 38 3.02 -7.58 -0.28
CA LEU A 38 2.73 -8.89 0.29
C LEU A 38 1.22 -8.97 0.51
N THR A 39 0.47 -9.35 -0.53
CA THR A 39 -1.00 -9.34 -0.50
C THR A 39 -1.60 -10.60 0.12
N SER A 40 -0.81 -11.66 0.25
CA SER A 40 -1.13 -12.89 0.96
C SER A 40 -0.02 -13.23 1.95
N PHE A 41 -0.36 -14.07 2.94
CA PHE A 41 0.64 -14.74 3.75
C PHE A 41 1.32 -15.87 2.93
N PRO A 42 2.58 -16.22 3.24
CA PRO A 42 3.19 -17.44 2.73
C PRO A 42 2.46 -18.68 3.26
N ASP A 43 2.58 -19.83 2.58
CA ASP A 43 1.94 -21.06 3.05
C ASP A 43 2.46 -21.45 4.45
N GLY A 44 1.56 -21.93 5.31
CA GLY A 44 1.89 -22.32 6.69
C GLY A 44 1.97 -21.16 7.68
N HIS A 45 1.64 -19.93 7.27
CA HIS A 45 1.43 -18.79 8.16
C HIS A 45 -0.04 -18.44 8.21
N GLU A 46 -0.76 -18.93 9.22
CA GLU A 46 -2.19 -18.67 9.35
C GLU A 46 -2.45 -17.33 10.06
N THR A 47 -3.63 -16.77 9.82
CA THR A 47 -4.08 -15.57 10.54
C THR A 47 -4.19 -15.78 12.04
N GLU A 48 -4.41 -17.04 12.45
CA GLU A 48 -4.58 -17.49 13.83
C GLU A 48 -3.25 -17.44 14.62
N ASP A 49 -2.11 -17.51 13.92
CA ASP A 49 -0.77 -17.49 14.52
C ASP A 49 -0.26 -16.06 14.78
N GLN A 50 -1.05 -15.04 14.41
CA GLN A 50 -0.64 -13.64 14.55
C GLN A 50 -0.83 -13.16 15.99
N ALA A 51 0.09 -12.29 16.44
CA ALA A 51 0.00 -11.69 17.77
C ALA A 51 -1.33 -10.91 17.95
N ASP A 52 -1.87 -10.95 19.17
CA ASP A 52 -3.09 -10.22 19.53
C ASP A 52 -3.02 -8.75 19.11
N GLY A 53 -4.06 -8.28 18.42
CA GLY A 53 -4.14 -6.92 17.87
C GLY A 53 -3.56 -6.73 16.47
N THR A 54 -3.01 -7.78 15.85
CA THR A 54 -2.57 -7.74 14.44
C THR A 54 -3.75 -7.59 13.50
N ASN A 55 -3.63 -6.71 12.50
CA ASN A 55 -4.66 -6.56 11.47
C ASN A 55 -4.59 -7.73 10.46
N VAL A 56 -5.46 -8.72 10.66
CA VAL A 56 -5.63 -9.92 9.82
C VAL A 56 -6.63 -9.73 8.67
N ALA A 57 -7.15 -8.52 8.45
CA ALA A 57 -8.03 -8.25 7.31
C ALA A 57 -7.28 -8.46 5.98
N ALA A 58 -8.03 -8.79 4.93
CA ALA A 58 -7.49 -8.94 3.59
C ALA A 58 -6.72 -7.68 3.18
N TYR A 59 -5.62 -7.85 2.43
CA TYR A 59 -4.72 -6.75 2.07
C TYR A 59 -5.46 -5.53 1.50
N CYS A 60 -6.42 -5.78 0.60
CA CYS A 60 -7.20 -4.75 -0.08
C CYS A 60 -8.21 -4.02 0.82
N ASP A 61 -8.50 -4.56 2.00
CA ASP A 61 -9.42 -3.97 2.99
C ASP A 61 -8.70 -3.17 4.07
N ARG A 62 -7.37 -3.22 4.09
CA ARG A 62 -6.54 -2.42 5.00
C ARG A 62 -6.28 -1.06 4.38
N GLY A 63 -6.76 0.00 5.02
CA GLY A 63 -6.80 1.34 4.46
C GLY A 63 -5.43 1.92 4.09
N TRP A 64 -4.39 1.66 4.90
CA TRP A 64 -3.02 2.04 4.55
C TRP A 64 -2.49 1.25 3.35
N CYS A 65 -2.67 -0.07 3.33
CA CYS A 65 -2.28 -0.91 2.17
C CYS A 65 -3.00 -0.49 0.88
N PHE A 66 -4.29 -0.18 0.97
CA PHE A 66 -5.06 0.36 -0.15
C PHE A 66 -4.51 1.70 -0.64
N THR A 67 -4.17 2.61 0.27
CA THR A 67 -3.59 3.93 -0.05
C THR A 67 -2.25 3.77 -0.75
N GLU A 68 -1.33 3.01 -0.17
CA GLU A 68 0.01 2.75 -0.70
C GLU A 68 -0.03 2.09 -2.09
N SER A 69 -0.89 1.08 -2.25
CA SER A 69 -1.12 0.42 -3.54
C SER A 69 -1.67 1.39 -4.58
N SER A 70 -2.58 2.30 -4.18
CA SER A 70 -3.14 3.33 -5.08
C SER A 70 -2.12 4.40 -5.46
N LEU A 71 -1.22 4.79 -4.56
CA LEU A 71 -0.11 5.70 -4.88
C LEU A 71 0.88 5.06 -5.86
N ALA A 72 1.15 3.75 -5.68
CA ALA A 72 2.03 3.00 -6.55
C ALA A 72 1.49 2.79 -7.98
N THR A 73 0.21 3.06 -8.24
CA THR A 73 -0.37 2.90 -9.58
C THR A 73 -0.40 4.20 -10.39
N LEU A 74 -0.20 5.38 -9.77
CA LEU A 74 -0.32 6.70 -10.42
C LEU A 74 0.52 6.79 -11.70
N THR A 75 1.85 6.80 -11.58
CA THR A 75 2.79 7.00 -12.71
C THR A 75 3.85 5.91 -12.84
N LYS A 76 4.03 5.06 -11.83
CA LYS A 76 5.05 4.01 -11.82
C LYS A 76 4.79 2.95 -12.90
N GLY A 77 5.82 2.44 -13.58
CA GLY A 77 5.68 1.32 -14.52
C GLY A 77 5.19 0.02 -13.86
N PHE A 78 4.44 -0.81 -14.59
CA PHE A 78 3.86 -2.05 -14.03
C PHE A 78 4.94 -3.02 -13.51
N HIS A 79 6.08 -3.13 -14.20
CA HIS A 79 7.19 -4.01 -13.83
C HIS A 79 7.96 -3.58 -12.57
N LEU A 80 7.61 -2.43 -11.98
CA LEU A 80 8.17 -1.91 -10.73
C LEU A 80 7.17 -1.99 -9.55
N SER A 81 5.96 -2.50 -9.78
CA SER A 81 4.95 -2.72 -8.75
C SER A 81 4.59 -4.21 -8.74
N LEU A 82 5.27 -4.94 -7.86
CA LEU A 82 5.25 -6.40 -7.83
C LEU A 82 4.40 -6.87 -6.66
N ASP A 83 3.49 -7.80 -6.92
CA ASP A 83 2.78 -8.54 -5.89
C ASP A 83 3.47 -9.88 -5.62
N LEU A 84 4.16 -9.96 -4.49
CA LEU A 84 4.87 -11.15 -4.05
C LEU A 84 3.92 -12.22 -3.47
N GLY A 85 2.67 -11.87 -3.15
CA GLY A 85 1.64 -12.85 -2.78
C GLY A 85 1.29 -13.81 -3.93
N LEU A 86 1.76 -13.53 -5.14
CA LEU A 86 1.60 -14.39 -6.31
C LEU A 86 2.78 -15.34 -6.54
N MET A 87 3.81 -15.27 -5.70
CA MET A 87 4.91 -16.22 -5.74
C MET A 87 4.43 -17.61 -5.34
N ARG A 88 5.24 -18.63 -5.63
CA ARG A 88 4.94 -20.03 -5.34
C ARG A 88 6.07 -20.61 -4.52
N ASP A 89 5.69 -21.35 -3.50
CA ASP A 89 6.64 -21.97 -2.58
C ASP A 89 7.54 -22.97 -3.29
N GLY A 90 8.81 -23.00 -2.87
CA GLY A 90 9.84 -23.87 -3.43
C GLY A 90 10.23 -23.55 -4.88
N LYS A 91 9.69 -22.48 -5.49
CA LYS A 91 10.08 -22.04 -6.82
C LYS A 91 11.11 -20.91 -6.76
N GLU A 92 12.28 -21.14 -7.34
CA GLU A 92 13.21 -20.08 -7.68
C GLU A 92 12.74 -19.34 -8.94
N TYR A 93 12.96 -18.03 -8.97
CA TYR A 93 12.59 -17.16 -10.08
C TYR A 93 13.81 -16.40 -10.55
N ASP A 94 14.03 -16.36 -11.87
CA ASP A 94 14.85 -15.30 -12.44
C ASP A 94 14.08 -13.98 -12.48
N ARG A 95 14.76 -12.87 -12.79
CA ARG A 95 14.14 -11.54 -12.77
C ARG A 95 12.96 -11.41 -13.75
N PRO A 96 13.06 -11.79 -15.04
CA PRO A 96 11.92 -11.79 -15.96
C PRO A 96 10.73 -12.63 -15.46
N GLU A 97 10.98 -13.84 -14.94
CA GLU A 97 9.93 -14.71 -14.42
C GLU A 97 9.25 -14.11 -13.20
N LEU A 98 10.03 -13.51 -12.29
CA LEU A 98 9.52 -12.84 -11.10
C LEU A 98 8.58 -11.70 -11.49
N ILE A 99 9.01 -10.83 -12.42
CA ILE A 99 8.18 -9.72 -12.91
C ILE A 99 6.91 -10.28 -13.53
N ALA A 100 7.02 -11.24 -14.46
CA ALA A 100 5.87 -11.81 -15.14
C ALA A 100 4.89 -12.47 -14.16
N GLN A 101 5.38 -13.16 -13.13
CA GLN A 101 4.54 -13.79 -12.12
C GLN A 101 3.85 -12.75 -11.22
N CYS A 102 4.60 -11.79 -10.70
CA CYS A 102 4.13 -10.80 -9.72
C CYS A 102 3.34 -9.63 -10.32
N THR A 103 3.25 -9.52 -11.65
CA THR A 103 2.41 -8.53 -12.32
C THR A 103 1.14 -9.12 -12.93
N LYS A 104 0.95 -10.44 -12.87
CA LYS A 104 -0.32 -11.07 -13.27
C LYS A 104 -1.40 -10.55 -12.32
N GLY A 105 -2.42 -9.89 -12.86
CA GLY A 105 -3.63 -9.67 -12.06
C GLY A 105 -4.15 -11.04 -11.62
N SER A 106 -4.32 -11.25 -10.32
CA SER A 106 -4.92 -12.48 -9.82
C SER A 106 -6.38 -12.21 -9.47
N ALA A 107 -7.25 -13.13 -9.87
CA ALA A 107 -8.61 -13.20 -9.34
C ALA A 107 -8.60 -14.18 -8.16
N LEU A 108 -7.78 -13.93 -7.14
CA LEU A 108 -7.78 -14.78 -5.95
C LEU A 108 -9.12 -14.55 -5.24
N LYS A 109 -9.92 -15.62 -5.10
CA LYS A 109 -11.20 -15.62 -4.38
C LYS A 109 -12.25 -14.61 -4.92
N GLY A 110 -12.23 -14.33 -6.22
CA GLY A 110 -13.22 -13.45 -6.87
C GLY A 110 -12.92 -11.95 -6.73
N GLU A 111 -11.85 -11.57 -6.05
CA GLU A 111 -11.36 -10.20 -6.00
C GLU A 111 -10.20 -10.01 -6.98
N VAL A 112 -10.22 -8.92 -7.75
CA VAL A 112 -9.12 -8.57 -8.65
C VAL A 112 -7.98 -7.98 -7.81
N ILE A 113 -7.08 -8.84 -7.37
CA ILE A 113 -5.83 -8.48 -6.70
C ILE A 113 -4.80 -8.22 -7.81
N GLY A 114 -4.64 -6.95 -8.15
CA GLY A 114 -3.77 -6.57 -9.27
C GLY A 114 -3.53 -5.08 -9.34
N ARG A 115 -2.69 -4.68 -10.30
CA ARG A 115 -2.49 -3.27 -10.60
C ARG A 115 -3.79 -2.67 -11.14
N ARG A 116 -4.38 -1.73 -10.40
CA ARG A 116 -5.58 -1.00 -10.83
C ARG A 116 -5.19 0.29 -11.57
N PRO A 117 -6.04 0.77 -12.50
CA PRO A 117 -5.89 2.12 -13.04
C PRO A 117 -5.85 3.16 -11.90
N PRO A 118 -5.12 4.28 -12.07
CA PRO A 118 -5.18 5.40 -11.15
C PRO A 118 -6.63 5.85 -10.91
N LEU A 119 -6.97 6.13 -9.66
CA LEU A 119 -8.28 6.65 -9.29
C LEU A 119 -8.24 8.18 -9.30
N LEU A 120 -9.36 8.81 -9.65
CA LEU A 120 -9.55 10.23 -9.34
C LEU A 120 -9.62 10.40 -7.81
N PRO A 121 -9.17 11.54 -7.26
CA PRO A 121 -9.22 11.79 -5.81
C PRO A 121 -10.60 11.54 -5.18
N SER A 122 -11.69 11.90 -5.86
CA SER A 122 -13.07 11.63 -5.41
C SER A 122 -13.43 10.14 -5.37
N ALA A 123 -13.00 9.37 -6.37
CA ALA A 123 -13.23 7.93 -6.42
C ALA A 123 -12.40 7.19 -5.36
N PHE A 124 -11.15 7.60 -5.17
CA PHE A 124 -10.31 7.11 -4.08
C PHE A 124 -10.96 7.38 -2.72
N ALA A 125 -11.42 8.62 -2.48
CA ALA A 125 -12.05 9.00 -1.22
C ALA A 125 -13.33 8.20 -0.94
N ALA A 126 -14.12 7.89 -1.96
CA ALA A 126 -15.33 7.06 -1.83
C ALA A 126 -14.98 5.60 -1.49
N GLU A 127 -14.00 5.00 -2.18
CA GLU A 127 -13.59 3.63 -1.89
C GLU A 127 -12.91 3.51 -0.52
N LEU A 128 -12.14 4.52 -0.11
CA LEU A 128 -11.48 4.56 1.19
C LEU A 128 -12.47 4.43 2.37
N GLU A 129 -13.73 4.85 2.19
CA GLU A 129 -14.72 4.74 3.25
C GLU A 129 -15.04 3.30 3.66
N THR A 130 -14.89 2.37 2.72
CA THR A 130 -15.14 0.93 2.96
C THR A 130 -13.96 0.23 3.63
N LYS A 131 -12.82 0.92 3.78
CA LYS A 131 -11.57 0.34 4.27
C LYS A 131 -11.42 0.46 5.77
N SER A 132 -10.75 -0.55 6.35
CA SER A 132 -10.47 -0.66 7.78
C SER A 132 -9.17 0.06 8.15
N PHE A 133 -9.18 0.73 9.29
CA PHE A 133 -8.02 1.42 9.87
C PHE A 133 -7.99 1.18 11.36
N THR A 134 -6.80 0.96 11.92
CA THR A 134 -6.62 0.88 13.38
C THR A 134 -6.93 2.23 14.05
N ASN A 135 -6.58 3.36 13.42
CA ASN A 135 -6.95 4.71 13.86
C ASN A 135 -7.73 5.49 12.78
N GLY A 136 -8.89 4.95 12.37
CA GLY A 136 -9.62 5.45 11.21
C GLY A 136 -10.11 6.90 11.29
N LYS A 137 -10.30 7.46 12.49
CA LYS A 137 -10.74 8.86 12.65
C LYS A 137 -9.66 9.85 12.18
N ASP A 138 -8.40 9.55 12.46
CA ASP A 138 -7.27 10.42 12.10
C ASP A 138 -6.65 10.02 10.75
N ASP A 139 -6.55 8.71 10.50
CA ASP A 139 -5.87 8.20 9.31
C ASP A 139 -6.67 8.45 8.02
N LYS A 140 -8.01 8.31 8.03
CA LYS A 140 -8.82 8.50 6.82
C LYS A 140 -8.68 9.92 6.25
N PRO A 141 -8.87 11.02 7.01
CA PRO A 141 -8.67 12.37 6.49
C PRO A 141 -7.22 12.65 6.08
N LEU A 142 -6.25 12.00 6.73
CA LEU A 142 -4.85 12.15 6.39
C LEU A 142 -4.54 11.53 5.02
N VAL A 143 -4.89 10.26 4.80
CA VAL A 143 -4.55 9.58 3.56
C VAL A 143 -5.33 10.11 2.35
N LYS A 144 -6.55 10.64 2.54
CA LYS A 144 -7.27 11.39 1.48
C LYS A 144 -6.42 12.56 0.95
N ARG A 145 -5.91 13.39 1.87
CA ARG A 145 -5.07 14.54 1.52
C ARG A 145 -3.75 14.13 0.89
N LEU A 146 -3.10 13.08 1.41
CA LEU A 146 -1.86 12.55 0.84
C LEU A 146 -2.06 12.05 -0.60
N TYR A 147 -3.16 11.31 -0.85
CA TYR A 147 -3.47 10.81 -2.18
C TYR A 147 -3.79 11.93 -3.17
N GLU A 148 -4.62 12.90 -2.77
CA GLU A 148 -4.98 14.05 -3.59
C GLU A 148 -3.75 14.87 -3.98
N ALA A 149 -2.90 15.23 -3.01
CA ALA A 149 -1.66 15.95 -3.26
C ALA A 149 -0.72 15.18 -4.21
N ALA A 150 -0.58 13.86 -4.01
CA ALA A 150 0.22 13.03 -4.89
C ALA A 150 -0.37 12.95 -6.31
N PHE A 151 -1.68 12.82 -6.44
CA PHE A 151 -2.36 12.82 -7.74
C PHE A 151 -2.08 14.12 -8.50
N GLU A 152 -2.30 15.27 -7.86
CA GLU A 152 -2.05 16.59 -8.45
C GLU A 152 -0.57 16.77 -8.83
N GLU A 153 0.35 16.41 -7.94
CA GLU A 153 1.80 16.54 -8.20
C GLU A 153 2.25 15.66 -9.37
N GLN A 154 1.75 14.44 -9.47
CA GLN A 154 2.18 13.50 -10.50
C GLN A 154 1.54 13.76 -11.86
N PHE A 155 0.24 14.09 -11.90
CA PHE A 155 -0.47 14.37 -13.16
C PHE A 155 -0.30 15.82 -13.63
N GLY A 156 -0.04 16.77 -12.73
CA GLY A 156 0.31 18.14 -13.09
C GLY A 156 1.65 18.27 -13.84
N LYS A 157 2.51 17.24 -13.78
CA LYS A 157 3.76 17.18 -14.58
C LYS A 157 3.52 16.83 -16.06
N ALA A 158 2.30 16.43 -16.42
CA ALA A 158 1.95 16.00 -17.78
C ALA A 158 1.40 17.13 -18.68
N THR A 159 1.26 18.35 -18.16
CA THR A 159 0.88 19.58 -18.89
C THR A 159 2.11 20.40 -19.26
#